data_AF-A0A1G8CBI4-F1
#
_entry.id   AF-A0A1G8CBI4-F1
#
_cell.length_a   1.000
_cell.length_b   1.000
_cell.length_c   1.000
_cell.angle_alpha   90.00
_cell.angle_beta   90.00
_cell.angle_gamma   90.00
#
_symmetry.space_group_name_H-M   'P 1'
#
loop_
_entity.id
_entity.type
_entity.pdbx_description
1 polymer ?
#
loop_
_entity_poly.entity_id
_entity_poly.type
_entity_poly.pdbx_seq_one_letter_code
_entity_poly.pdbx_strand_id
1 'polypeptide(L)' 'MPRSFSLLTLALPVLLLGCAAQPPHEDDARAYSNSEVKAFALKMLGGSKLSDDYYAKYRRALTEDHDAAARKSGS' A
#
# COMPACT_ATOMS: atom_id res chain seq x y z
N MET A 1 -31.60 -15.15 30.52
CA MET A 1 -30.42 -14.43 29.97
C MET A 1 -30.64 -13.98 28.52
N PRO A 2 -31.43 -12.92 28.22
CA PRO A 2 -31.48 -12.35 26.86
C PRO A 2 -30.95 -10.90 26.74
N ARG A 3 -30.59 -10.24 27.86
CA ARG A 3 -30.23 -8.81 27.87
C ARG A 3 -28.90 -8.51 27.15
N SER A 4 -27.98 -9.46 27.13
CA SER A 4 -26.64 -9.29 26.53
C SER A 4 -26.68 -9.26 25.01
N PHE A 5 -27.58 -10.02 24.38
CA PHE A 5 -27.72 -10.05 22.92
C PHE A 5 -28.34 -8.77 22.35
N SER A 6 -29.18 -8.10 23.15
CA SER A 6 -29.85 -6.85 22.74
C SER A 6 -28.90 -5.65 22.69
N LEU A 7 -27.78 -5.70 23.41
CA LEU A 7 -26.75 -4.66 23.36
C LEU A 7 -25.82 -4.84 22.15
N LEU A 8 -25.57 -6.10 21.75
CA LEU A 8 -24.71 -6.42 20.61
C LEU A 8 -25.34 -5.96 19.28
N THR A 9 -26.66 -6.08 19.14
CA THR A 9 -27.39 -5.67 17.94
C THR A 9 -27.46 -4.16 17.75
N LEU A 10 -27.38 -3.37 18.83
CA LEU A 10 -27.33 -1.90 18.74
C LEU A 10 -25.92 -1.38 18.43
N ALA A 11 -24.87 -2.09 18.87
CA ALA A 11 -23.49 -1.70 18.63
C ALA A 11 -23.02 -1.98 17.19
N LEU A 12 -23.57 -3.01 16.55
CA LEU A 12 -23.23 -3.41 15.18
C LEU A 12 -23.46 -2.31 14.12
N PRO A 13 -24.62 -1.61 14.07
CA PRO A 13 -24.82 -0.54 13.09
C PRO A 13 -23.93 0.68 13.34
N VAL A 14 -23.55 0.97 14.59
CA VAL A 14 -22.65 2.10 14.91
C VAL A 14 -21.23 1.84 14.39
N LEU A 15 -20.75 0.59 14.51
CA LEU A 15 -19.47 0.19 13.95
C LEU A 15 -19.48 0.19 12.42
N LEU A 16 -20.60 -0.19 11.80
CA LEU A 16 -20.73 -0.20 10.33
C LEU A 16 -20.86 1.20 9.73
N LEU A 17 -21.51 2.15 10.43
CA LEU A 17 -21.63 3.54 9.96
C LEU A 17 -20.27 4.25 9.91
N GLY A 18 -19.32 3.86 10.78
CA GLY A 18 -17.94 4.34 10.76
C GLY A 18 -17.10 3.84 9.59
N CYS A 19 -17.48 2.71 8.96
CA CYS A 19 -16.81 2.19 7.76
C CYS A 19 -17.33 2.82 6.45
N ALA A 20 -18.60 3.23 6.41
CA ALA A 20 -19.18 3.87 5.23
C ALA A 20 -18.84 5.36 5.12
N ALA A 21 -18.50 5.99 6.25
CA ALA A 21 -18.09 7.39 6.32
C ALA A 21 -16.58 7.56 6.14
N GLN A 22 -15.95 6.76 5.28
CA GLN A 22 -14.62 7.11 4.80
C GLN A 22 -14.83 8.37 3.95
N PRO A 23 -14.29 9.55 4.34
CA PRO A 23 -14.41 10.74 3.52
C PRO A 23 -13.93 10.35 2.11
N PRO A 24 -14.60 10.82 1.04
CA PRO A 24 -14.03 10.67 -0.29
C PRO A 24 -12.60 11.18 -0.17
N HIS A 25 -11.62 10.32 -0.44
CA HIS A 25 -10.23 10.76 -0.46
C HIS A 25 -10.23 11.92 -1.46
N GLU A 26 -10.17 13.16 -0.98
CA GLU A 26 -10.18 14.37 -1.80
C GLU A 26 -8.90 14.49 -2.64
N ASP A 27 -8.05 13.48 -2.55
CA ASP A 27 -7.04 13.20 -3.52
C ASP A 27 -7.66 12.31 -4.61
N ASP A 28 -8.12 12.93 -5.70
CA ASP A 28 -7.66 12.50 -7.02
C ASP A 28 -6.11 12.50 -6.99
N ALA A 29 -5.55 11.55 -6.23
CA ALA A 29 -4.16 11.49 -5.86
C ALA A 29 -3.43 11.28 -7.17
N ARG A 30 -2.82 12.35 -7.68
CA ARG A 30 -1.96 12.35 -8.85
C ARG A 30 -1.18 11.04 -8.83
N ALA A 31 -1.46 10.16 -9.79
CA ALA A 31 -0.79 8.89 -9.87
C ALA A 31 0.72 9.14 -9.86
N TYR A 32 1.41 8.59 -8.86
CA TYR A 32 2.85 8.77 -8.73
C TYR A 32 3.53 8.19 -9.98
N SER A 33 4.44 8.96 -10.54
CA SER A 33 5.30 8.46 -11.63
C SER A 33 6.18 7.32 -11.12
N ASN A 34 6.61 6.44 -12.01
CA ASN A 34 7.52 5.34 -11.67
C ASN A 34 8.81 5.84 -11.00
N SER A 35 9.32 7.02 -11.38
CA SER A 35 10.50 7.61 -10.74
C SER A 35 10.22 8.06 -9.30
N GLU A 36 9.05 8.67 -9.03
CA GLU A 36 8.63 9.03 -7.67
C GLU A 36 8.50 7.78 -6.78
N VAL A 37 7.90 6.70 -7.32
CA VAL A 37 7.76 5.42 -6.61
C VAL A 37 9.12 4.77 -6.35
N LYS A 38 10.02 4.72 -7.36
CA LYS A 38 11.37 4.16 -7.22
C LYS A 38 12.18 4.94 -6.17
N ALA A 39 12.14 6.28 -6.21
CA ALA A 39 12.84 7.14 -5.25
C ALA A 39 12.34 6.93 -3.81
N PHE A 40 11.02 6.82 -3.64
CA PHE A 40 10.41 6.51 -2.34
C PHE A 40 10.84 5.14 -1.82
N ALA A 41 10.77 4.11 -2.67
CA ALA A 41 11.15 2.74 -2.32
C ALA A 41 12.64 2.66 -1.90
N LEU A 42 13.54 3.34 -2.61
CA LEU A 42 14.96 3.41 -2.25
C LEU A 42 15.19 4.09 -0.89
N LYS A 43 14.45 5.17 -0.59
CA LYS A 43 14.51 5.84 0.70
C LYS A 43 14.08 4.90 1.84
N MET A 44 12.98 4.17 1.66
CA MET A 44 12.50 3.20 2.65
C MET A 44 13.49 2.04 2.83
N LEU A 45 14.05 1.55 1.72
CA LEU A 45 15.05 0.48 1.72
C LEU A 45 16.29 0.86 2.53
N GLY A 46 16.76 2.10 2.40
CA GLY A 46 17.91 2.62 3.17
C GLY A 46 17.72 2.66 4.68
N GLY A 47 16.48 2.73 5.18
CA GLY A 47 16.16 2.70 6.61
C GLY A 47 15.85 1.30 7.15
N SER A 48 15.82 0.28 6.29
CA SER A 48 15.45 -1.08 6.68
C SER A 48 16.62 -1.84 7.33
N LYS A 49 16.32 -2.78 8.24
CA LYS A 49 17.31 -3.67 8.87
C LYS A 49 17.51 -4.97 8.07
N LEU A 50 17.49 -4.89 6.74
CA LEU A 50 17.72 -6.06 5.88
C LEU A 50 19.19 -6.50 5.96
N SER A 51 19.44 -7.78 5.66
CA SER A 51 20.82 -8.24 5.43
C SER A 51 21.36 -7.63 4.13
N ASP A 52 22.68 -7.54 4.03
CA ASP A 52 23.37 -6.97 2.87
C ASP A 52 22.95 -7.64 1.55
N ASP A 53 22.78 -8.96 1.56
CA ASP A 53 22.33 -9.73 0.39
C ASP A 53 20.95 -9.30 -0.11
N TYR A 54 19.99 -9.15 0.81
CA TYR A 54 18.64 -8.69 0.46
C TYR A 54 18.63 -7.22 0.06
N TYR A 55 19.37 -6.37 0.79
CA TYR A 55 19.51 -4.97 0.46
C TYR A 55 20.07 -4.78 -0.96
N ALA A 56 21.15 -5.48 -1.32
CA ALA A 56 21.76 -5.41 -2.64
C ALA A 56 20.80 -5.87 -3.73
N LYS A 57 20.06 -6.97 -3.50
CA LYS A 57 19.07 -7.49 -4.45
C LYS A 57 17.93 -6.49 -4.70
N TYR A 58 17.36 -5.92 -3.64
CA TYR A 58 16.25 -4.96 -3.78
C TYR A 58 16.71 -3.62 -4.36
N ARG A 59 17.89 -3.14 -3.95
CA ARG A 59 18.46 -1.92 -4.52
C ARG A 59 18.66 -2.09 -6.02
N ARG A 60 19.22 -3.22 -6.45
CA ARG A 60 19.41 -3.56 -7.87
C ARG A 60 18.09 -3.55 -8.63
N ALA A 61 17.06 -4.24 -8.14
CA ALA A 61 15.75 -4.30 -8.78
C ALA A 61 15.06 -2.93 -8.89
N LEU A 62 15.29 -2.02 -7.94
CA LEU A 62 14.73 -0.66 -7.98
C LEU A 62 15.50 0.28 -8.93
N THR A 63 16.75 -0.03 -9.24
CA THR A 63 17.60 0.77 -10.13
C THR A 63 17.66 0.25 -11.57
N GLU A 64 17.37 -1.03 -11.80
CA GLU A 64 17.31 -1.62 -13.14
C GLU A 64 16.03 -1.18 -13.86
N ASP A 65 16.16 -0.70 -15.10
CA ASP A 65 15.02 -0.28 -15.93
C ASP A 65 14.30 -1.49 -16.53
N HIS A 66 13.44 -2.11 -15.73
CA HIS A 66 12.58 -3.21 -16.18
C HIS A 66 11.46 -2.76 -17.16
N ASP A 67 11.18 -1.46 -17.25
CA ASP A 67 10.16 -0.88 -18.13
C ASP A 67 10.41 -1.18 -19.62
N ALA A 68 11.68 -1.39 -20.01
CA ALA A 68 12.05 -1.79 -21.38
C ALA A 68 11.80 -3.28 -21.67
N ALA A 69 11.82 -4.13 -20.64
CA ALA A 69 11.66 -5.59 -20.79
C ALA A 69 10.17 -6.00 -20.84
N ALA A 70 9.31 -5.35 -20.05
CA ALA A 70 7.87 -5.65 -20.04
C ALA A 70 7.16 -5.32 -21.37
N ARG A 71 7.61 -4.28 -22.09
CA ARG A 71 7.05 -3.91 -23.41
C ARG A 71 7.48 -4.84 -24.56
N LYS A 72 8.53 -5.66 -24.39
CA LYS A 72 9.02 -6.59 -25.42
C LYS A 72 8.38 -7.98 -25.37
N SER A 73 7.66 -8.32 -24.30
CA SER A 73 7.01 -9.63 -24.14
C SER A 73 5.55 -9.67 -24.63
N GLY A 74 5.03 -8.55 -25.16
CA GLY A 74 3.67 -8.42 -25.67
C GLY A 74 3.61 -8.04 -27.15
N SER A 75 4.59 -8.48 -27.95
CA SER A 75 4.58 -8.35 -29.42
C SER A 75 4.80 -9.69 -30.09
#